data_AF-A0ABD0Q3P4-F1
#
_entry.id   AF-A0ABD0Q3P4-F1
#
_cell.length_a   1.000
_cell.length_b   1.000
_cell.length_c   1.000
_cell.angle_alpha   90.00
_cell.angle_beta   90.00
_cell.angle_gamma   90.00
#
_symmetry.space_group_name_H-M   'P 1'
#
loop_
_entity.id
_entity.type
_entity.pdbx_description
1 polymer ?
#
loop_
_entity_poly.entity_id
_entity_poly.type
_entity_poly.pdbx_seq_one_letter_code
_entity_poly.pdbx_strand_id
1 'polypeptide(L)'
;QYCVNIPEILPKILLAVKWNSRDEVAQMYCLLKDWPAIKPEQAMELLDCNYPDPMIRDFAVRCLEKYLTDDKLSQYLIQLVQ
;
A
#
# COMPACT_ATOMS: atom_id res chain seq x y z
N GLN A 1 5.16 11.86 11.47
CA GLN A 1 4.42 11.05 12.47
C GLN A 1 2.91 11.27 12.47
N TYR A 2 2.38 12.47 12.19
CA TYR A 2 0.92 12.72 12.19
C TYR A 2 0.12 11.86 11.19
N CYS A 3 0.70 11.58 10.01
CA CYS A 3 0.01 10.83 8.96
C CYS A 3 -0.26 9.36 9.29
N VAL A 4 0.49 8.76 10.21
CA VAL A 4 0.29 7.37 10.65
C VAL A 4 -1.06 7.20 11.36
N ASN A 5 -1.62 8.29 11.89
CA ASN A 5 -2.95 8.29 12.53
C ASN A 5 -4.10 8.30 11.52
N ILE A 6 -3.82 8.47 10.22
CA ILE A 6 -4.79 8.41 9.13
C ILE A 6 -4.22 7.49 8.05
N PRO A 7 -4.23 6.16 8.28
CA PRO A 7 -3.56 5.19 7.41
C PRO A 7 -4.02 5.26 5.95
N GLU A 8 -5.25 5.72 5.71
CA GLU A 8 -5.87 5.91 4.40
C GLU A 8 -5.16 6.95 3.51
N ILE A 9 -4.31 7.81 4.09
CA ILE A 9 -3.59 8.83 3.32
C ILE A 9 -2.33 8.29 2.63
N LEU A 10 -1.94 7.04 2.90
CA LEU A 10 -0.73 6.43 2.35
C LEU A 10 -0.58 6.59 0.83
N PRO A 11 -1.60 6.35 -0.02
CA PRO A 11 -1.47 6.51 -1.47
C PRO A 11 -1.05 7.95 -1.84
N LYS A 12 -1.64 8.96 -1.20
CA LYS A 12 -1.30 10.37 -1.43
C LYS A 12 0.13 10.71 -1.00
N ILE A 13 0.63 10.09 0.07
CA ILE A 13 2.01 10.25 0.51
C ILE A 13 2.96 9.64 -0.52
N LEU A 14 2.67 8.43 -0.98
CA LEU A 14 3.50 7.72 -1.97
C LEU A 14 3.62 8.51 -3.29
N LEU A 15 2.55 9.21 -3.70
CA LEU A 15 2.57 10.12 -4.85
C LEU A 15 3.41 11.39 -4.63
N ALA A 16 3.61 11.80 -3.36
CA ALA A 16 4.39 12.98 -3.01
C ALA A 16 5.89 12.69 -2.82
N VAL A 17 6.28 11.41 -2.69
CA VAL A 17 7.68 10.99 -2.52
C VAL A 17 8.46 11.19 -3.82
N LYS A 18 9.65 11.79 -3.74
CA LYS A 18 10.58 11.80 -4.88
C LYS A 18 11.32 10.46 -4.98
N TRP A 19 10.79 9.55 -5.80
CA TRP A 19 11.36 8.21 -6.02
C TRP A 19 12.77 8.19 -6.65
N ASN A 20 13.24 9.32 -7.19
CA ASN A 20 14.62 9.48 -7.65
C ASN A 20 15.60 9.91 -6.54
N SER A 21 15.10 10.24 -5.33
CA SER A 21 15.89 10.63 -4.17
C SER A 21 16.01 9.46 -3.19
N ARG A 22 17.22 8.93 -3.02
CA ARG A 22 17.48 7.81 -2.10
C ARG A 22 17.09 8.13 -0.66
N ASP A 23 17.29 9.38 -0.23
CA ASP A 23 17.00 9.81 1.14
C ASP A 23 15.50 9.87 1.42
N GLU A 24 14.69 10.29 0.45
CA GLU A 24 13.23 10.30 0.58
C GLU A 24 12.66 8.87 0.54
N VAL A 25 13.17 8.02 -0.35
CA VAL A 25 12.77 6.61 -0.45
C VAL A 25 13.11 5.86 0.84
N ALA A 26 14.31 6.04 1.40
CA ALA A 26 14.70 5.42 2.66
C ALA A 26 13.79 5.86 3.82
N GLN A 27 13.43 7.14 3.90
CA GLN A 27 12.48 7.65 4.89
C GLN A 27 11.08 7.03 4.71
N MET A 28 10.62 6.90 3.46
CA MET A 28 9.34 6.26 3.16
C MET A 28 9.33 4.79 3.58
N TYR A 29 10.41 4.05 3.35
CA TYR A 29 10.52 2.66 3.81
C TYR A 29 10.50 2.53 5.33
N CYS A 30 11.19 3.42 6.05
CA CYS A 30 11.11 3.46 7.51
C CYS A 30 9.69 3.74 7.99
N LEU A 31 8.97 4.65 7.33
CA LEU A 31 7.58 4.96 7.64
C LEU A 31 6.64 3.78 7.33
N LEU A 32 6.89 3.05 6.24
CA LEU A 32 6.06 1.92 5.79
C LEU A 32 6.16 0.70 6.71
N LYS A 33 7.32 0.48 7.36
CA LYS A 33 7.55 -0.66 8.27
C LYS A 33 6.53 -0.71 9.41
N ASP A 34 6.21 0.46 9.97
CA ASP A 34 5.29 0.60 11.09
C ASP A 34 3.91 1.14 10.65
N TRP A 35 3.64 1.16 9.35
CA TRP A 35 2.39 1.71 8.84
C TRP A 35 1.21 0.80 9.21
N PRO A 36 0.12 1.34 9.79
CA PRO A 36 -1.05 0.54 10.11
C PRO A 36 -1.66 -0.06 8.86
N ALA A 37 -2.05 -1.33 8.94
CA ALA A 37 -2.69 -2.00 7.82
C ALA A 37 -4.00 -1.28 7.43
N ILE A 38 -4.22 -1.15 6.12
CA ILE A 38 -5.34 -0.42 5.52
C ILE A 38 -6.43 -1.36 5.00
N LYS A 39 -7.58 -0.80 4.59
CA LYS A 39 -8.69 -1.59 4.04
C LYS A 39 -8.28 -2.27 2.72
N PRO A 40 -8.82 -3.45 2.41
CA PRO A 40 -8.49 -4.16 1.18
C PRO A 40 -8.64 -3.33 -0.10
N GLU A 41 -9.68 -2.50 -0.19
CA GLU A 41 -9.93 -1.66 -1.37
C GLU A 41 -8.81 -0.65 -1.62
N GLN A 42 -8.20 -0.13 -0.55
CA GLN A 42 -7.08 0.80 -0.64
C GLN A 42 -5.75 0.07 -0.85
N ALA A 43 -5.60 -1.12 -0.26
CA ALA A 43 -4.45 -1.97 -0.51
C ALA A 43 -4.38 -2.41 -1.98
N MET A 44 -5.52 -2.70 -2.61
CA MET A 44 -5.57 -3.02 -4.05
C MET A 44 -5.10 -1.86 -4.92
N GLU A 45 -5.42 -0.60 -4.58
CA GLU A 45 -4.88 0.57 -5.29
C GLU A 45 -3.35 0.56 -5.33
N LEU A 46 -2.71 0.13 -4.24
CA LEU A 46 -1.25 0.03 -4.13
C LEU A 46 -0.63 -1.12 -4.94
N LEU A 47 -1.44 -1.94 -5.60
CA LEU A 47 -1.00 -2.98 -6.53
C LEU A 47 -1.09 -2.54 -8.00
N ASP A 48 -1.67 -1.38 -8.28
CA ASP A 48 -1.76 -0.82 -9.62
C ASP A 48 -0.38 -0.39 -10.15
N CYS A 49 -0.30 -0.18 -11.47
CA CYS A 49 0.93 0.21 -12.18
C CYS A 49 1.57 1.52 -11.69
N ASN A 50 0.83 2.36 -10.96
CA ASN A 50 1.33 3.59 -10.36
C ASN A 50 2.29 3.35 -9.18
N TYR A 51 2.27 2.15 -8.59
CA TYR A 51 3.07 1.80 -7.41
C TYR A 51 3.96 0.58 -7.71
N PRO A 52 5.01 0.74 -8.54
CA PRO A 52 5.87 -0.37 -8.96
C PRO A 52 6.80 -0.87 -7.85
N ASP A 53 6.90 -0.15 -6.73
CA ASP A 53 7.88 -0.44 -5.67
C ASP A 53 7.56 -1.74 -4.91
N PRO A 54 8.53 -2.66 -4.76
CA PRO A 54 8.30 -3.95 -4.10
C PRO A 54 7.86 -3.83 -2.63
N MET A 55 8.36 -2.84 -1.89
CA MET A 55 8.01 -2.68 -0.47
C MET A 55 6.57 -2.21 -0.30
N ILE A 56 6.11 -1.32 -1.18
CA ILE A 56 4.70 -0.88 -1.22
C ILE A 56 3.80 -2.08 -1.54
N ARG A 57 4.16 -2.87 -2.55
CA ARG A 57 3.36 -4.02 -2.98
C ARG A 57 3.31 -5.11 -1.92
N ASP A 58 4.42 -5.38 -1.24
CA ASP A 58 4.45 -6.31 -0.10
C ASP A 58 3.54 -5.84 1.05
N PHE A 59 3.57 -4.54 1.38
CA PHE A 59 2.64 -3.98 2.37
C PHE A 59 1.18 -4.15 1.95
N ALA A 60 0.86 -3.91 0.68
CA ALA A 60 -0.47 -4.11 0.14
C ALA A 60 -0.95 -5.56 0.27
N VAL A 61 -0.11 -6.53 -0.11
CA VAL A 61 -0.40 -7.96 0.04
C VAL A 61 -0.65 -8.33 1.50
N ARG A 62 0.19 -7.88 2.44
CA ARG A 62 -0.02 -8.11 3.89
C ARG A 62 -1.34 -7.53 4.41
N CYS A 63 -1.81 -6.41 3.85
CA CYS A 63 -3.13 -5.87 4.19
C CYS A 63 -4.26 -6.77 3.68
N LEU A 64 -4.13 -7.29 2.46
CA LEU A 64 -5.10 -8.24 1.89
C LEU A 64 -5.14 -9.54 2.68
N GLU A 65 -4.00 -10.15 3.00
CA GLU A 65 -3.91 -11.36 3.83
C GLU A 65 -4.61 -11.20 5.19
N LYS A 66 -4.57 -9.99 5.76
CA LYS A 66 -5.15 -9.71 7.07
C LYS A 66 -6.65 -9.41 7.04
N TYR A 67 -7.14 -8.74 6.00
CA TYR A 67 -8.48 -8.14 6.02
C TYR A 67 -9.39 -8.54 4.85
N LEU A 68 -8.86 -9.19 3.82
CA LEU A 68 -9.66 -9.65 2.69
C LEU A 68 -10.30 -10.99 3.05
N THR A 69 -11.63 -11.04 3.05
CA THR A 69 -12.38 -12.29 3.23
C THR A 69 -12.53 -13.03 1.91
N ASP A 70 -12.74 -14.35 1.95
CA ASP A 70 -12.93 -15.18 0.75
C ASP A 70 -14.08 -14.69 -0.16
N ASP A 71 -15.16 -14.17 0.43
CA ASP A 71 -16.29 -13.59 -0.31
C ASP A 71 -15.86 -12.36 -1.12
N LYS A 72 -15.02 -11.48 -0.53
CA LYS A 72 -14.50 -10.29 -1.21
C LYS A 72 -13.39 -10.64 -2.19
N LEU A 73 -12.54 -11.61 -1.86
CA LEU A 73 -11.51 -12.12 -2.76
C LEU A 73 -12.15 -12.61 -4.06
N SER A 74 -13.25 -13.37 -3.97
CA SER A 74 -14.00 -13.84 -5.14
C SER A 74 -14.53 -12.68 -6.01
N GLN A 75 -14.92 -11.57 -5.40
CA GLN A 75 -15.40 -10.37 -6.10
C GLN A 75 -14.28 -9.58 -6.79
N TYR A 76 -13.07 -9.59 -6.24
CA TYR A 76 -11.91 -8.84 -6.73
C TYR A 76 -10.89 -9.69 -7.51
N LEU A 77 -11.19 -10.97 -7.71
CA LEU A 77 -10.26 -11.92 -8.32
C LEU A 77 -9.80 -11.48 -9.71
N ILE A 78 -10.69 -10.91 -10.52
CA ILE A 78 -10.35 -10.44 -11.87
C ILE A 78 -9.29 -9.36 -11.79
N GLN A 79 -9.47 -8.38 -10.90
CA GLN A 79 -8.55 -7.25 -10.69
C GLN A 79 -7.20 -7.70 -10.15
N LEU A 80 -7.15 -8.77 -9.34
CA LEU A 80 -5.91 -9.29 -8.75
C LEU A 80 -5.08 -10.16 -9.71
N VAL A 81 -5.70 -10.71 -10.77
CA VAL A 81 -5.03 -11.58 -11.76
C VAL A 81 -4.51 -10.81 -12.98
N GLN A 82 -4.95 -9.56 -13.20
CA GLN A 82 -4.52 -8.73 -14.34
C GLN A 82 -3.00 -8.48 -14.34
#